data_AF-A0A942K6Q9-F1
#
_entry.id   AF-A0A942K6Q9-F1
#
_cell.length_a   1.000
_cell.length_b   1.000
_cell.length_c   1.000
_cell.angle_alpha   90.00
_cell.angle_beta   90.00
_cell.angle_gamma   90.00
#
_symmetry.space_group_name_H-M   'P 1'
#
loop_
_entity.id
_entity.type
_entity.pdbx_description
1 polymer ?
#
loop_
_entity_poly.entity_id
_entity_poly.type
_entity_poly.pdbx_seq_one_letter_code
_entity_poly.pdbx_strand_id
1 'polypeptide(L)'
;MKTSPEHSYQSCRRQLQTLFDDLLNHPGYADLKLEMRLLKRGQKEVILYCGKQYRYVIDFPRPFGKDDQGDADGERETNEPSPDYAE
;
A
#
# COMPACT_ATOMS: atom_id res chain seq x y z
N MET A 1 11.95 -22.59 -32.28
CA MET A 1 11.59 -23.20 -30.98
C MET A 1 10.16 -22.81 -30.66
N LYS A 2 9.20 -23.75 -30.70
CA LYS A 2 7.78 -23.46 -30.42
C LYS A 2 7.57 -23.56 -28.91
N THR A 3 7.41 -22.43 -28.21
CA THR A 3 7.08 -22.42 -26.78
C THR A 3 5.62 -22.88 -26.61
N SER A 4 5.43 -24.03 -25.98
CA SER A 4 4.10 -24.56 -25.65
C SER A 4 3.39 -23.60 -24.67
N PRO A 5 2.07 -23.35 -24.81
CA PRO A 5 1.32 -22.41 -23.96
C PRO A 5 1.37 -22.77 -22.46
N GLU A 6 1.51 -24.06 -22.13
CA GLU A 6 1.74 -24.56 -20.75
C GLU A 6 3.02 -23.96 -20.14
N HIS A 7 4.11 -23.90 -20.92
CA HIS A 7 5.38 -23.36 -20.45
C HIS A 7 5.27 -21.85 -20.16
N SER A 8 4.46 -21.13 -20.93
CA SER A 8 4.23 -19.69 -20.71
C SER A 8 3.46 -19.40 -19.42
N TYR A 9 2.43 -20.20 -19.10
CA TYR A 9 1.69 -20.05 -17.83
C TYR A 9 2.58 -20.30 -16.61
N GLN A 10 3.32 -21.42 -16.61
CA GLN A 10 4.19 -21.77 -15.49
C GLN A 10 5.33 -20.76 -15.32
N SER A 11 5.86 -20.23 -16.42
CA SER A 11 6.90 -19.19 -16.38
C SER A 11 6.36 -17.88 -15.80
N CYS A 12 5.17 -17.44 -16.23
CA CYS A 12 4.52 -16.25 -15.69
C CYS A 12 4.23 -16.38 -14.19
N ARG A 13 3.69 -17.53 -13.77
CA ARG A 13 3.41 -17.82 -12.35
C ARG A 13 4.67 -17.78 -11.50
N ARG A 14 5.75 -18.41 -11.97
CA ARG A 14 7.04 -18.40 -11.28
C ARG A 14 7.60 -16.99 -11.17
N GLN A 15 7.54 -16.22 -12.25
CA GLN A 15 8.00 -14.83 -12.24
C GLN A 15 7.24 -13.98 -11.22
N LEU A 16 5.91 -14.12 -11.16
CA LEU A 16 5.10 -13.41 -10.17
C LEU A 16 5.50 -13.75 -8.73
N GLN A 17 5.75 -15.04 -8.46
CA GLN A 17 6.17 -15.49 -7.14
C GLN A 17 7.53 -14.90 -6.76
N THR A 18 8.51 -14.94 -7.67
CA THR A 18 9.83 -14.33 -7.44
C THR A 18 9.73 -12.83 -7.17
N LEU A 19 8.95 -12.09 -7.97
CA LEU A 19 8.78 -10.65 -7.76
C LEU A 19 8.09 -10.36 -6.43
N PHE A 20 7.12 -11.17 -6.02
CA PHE A 20 6.47 -11.02 -4.73
C PHE A 20 7.46 -11.25 -3.57
N ASP A 21 8.28 -12.30 -3.64
CA ASP A 21 9.29 -12.60 -2.64
C ASP A 21 10.34 -11.47 -2.56
N ASP A 22 10.78 -10.93 -3.69
CA ASP A 22 11.72 -9.80 -3.75
C ASP A 22 11.16 -8.53 -3.08
N LEU A 23 9.88 -8.23 -3.31
CA LEU A 23 9.22 -7.08 -2.70
C LEU A 23 8.98 -7.27 -1.20
N LEU A 24 8.64 -8.49 -0.77
CA LEU A 24 8.46 -8.80 0.65
C LEU A 24 9.77 -8.62 1.43
N ASN A 25 10.91 -8.94 0.81
CA ASN A 25 12.23 -8.74 1.41
C ASN A 25 12.78 -7.32 1.21
N HIS A 26 12.05 -6.41 0.56
CA HIS A 26 12.49 -5.04 0.34
C HIS A 26 12.32 -4.20 1.62
N PRO A 27 13.39 -3.54 2.14
CA PRO A 27 13.33 -2.77 3.39
C PRO A 27 12.59 -1.42 3.28
N GLY A 28 11.81 -1.22 2.22
CA GLY A 28 11.16 0.06 1.91
C GLY A 28 9.82 -0.14 1.20
N TYR A 29 9.29 0.95 0.67
CA TYR A 29 8.05 0.89 -0.09
C TYR A 29 8.30 0.24 -1.46
N ALA A 30 7.41 -0.67 -1.86
CA ALA A 30 7.48 -1.38 -3.11
C ALA A 30 6.09 -1.47 -3.76
N ASP A 31 6.03 -1.48 -5.10
CA ASP A 31 4.77 -1.58 -5.85
C ASP A 31 4.80 -2.76 -6.83
N LEU A 32 3.68 -3.51 -6.85
CA LEU A 32 3.45 -4.61 -7.78
C LEU A 32 2.08 -4.42 -8.44
N LYS A 33 2.07 -4.27 -9.76
CA LYS A 33 0.85 -4.17 -10.55
C LYS A 33 0.78 -5.28 -11.58
N LEU A 34 -0.33 -6.00 -11.58
CA LEU A 34 -0.63 -7.03 -12.55
C LEU A 34 -1.79 -6.57 -13.44
N GLU A 35 -1.55 -6.49 -14.74
CA GLU A 35 -2.59 -6.25 -15.74
C GLU A 35 -2.79 -7.50 -16.60
N MET A 36 -4.06 -7.90 -16.80
CA MET A 36 -4.41 -8.97 -17.74
C MET A 36 -5.33 -8.43 -18.83
N ARG A 37 -5.05 -8.77 -20.08
CA ARG A 37 -5.90 -8.42 -21.23
C ARG A 37 -6.28 -9.68 -21.99
N LEU A 38 -7.57 -9.79 -22.32
CA LEU A 38 -8.06 -10.83 -23.21
C LEU A 38 -7.71 -10.43 -24.65
N LEU A 39 -6.91 -11.28 -25.31
CA LEU A 39 -6.59 -11.15 -26.72
C LEU A 39 -7.55 -11.99 -27.57
N LYS A 40 -7.43 -11.83 -28.89
CA LYS A 40 -8.18 -12.65 -29.85
C LYS A 40 -7.80 -14.13 -29.68
N ARG A 41 -8.74 -15.02 -30.01
CA ARG A 41 -8.55 -16.50 -29.98
C ARG A 41 -8.30 -17.08 -28.58
N GLY A 42 -8.81 -16.44 -27.53
CA GLY A 42 -8.74 -16.98 -26.16
C GLY A 42 -7.36 -16.88 -25.49
N GLN A 43 -6.44 -16.11 -26.08
CA GLN A 43 -5.16 -15.83 -25.44
C GLN A 43 -5.32 -14.74 -24.38
N LYS A 44 -4.48 -14.77 -23.36
CA LYS A 44 -4.36 -13.70 -22.36
C LYS A 44 -2.97 -13.09 -22.46
N GLU A 45 -2.91 -11.77 -22.54
CA GLU A 45 -1.70 -11.01 -22.27
C GLU A 45 -1.64 -10.75 -20.76
N VAL A 46 -0.47 -10.95 -20.16
CA VAL A 46 -0.20 -10.65 -18.75
C VAL A 46 0.99 -9.71 -18.71
N ILE A 47 0.79 -8.54 -18.11
CA ILE A 47 1.81 -7.51 -17.93
C ILE A 47 2.06 -7.37 -16.44
N LEU A 48 3.33 -7.51 -16.03
CA LEU A 48 3.77 -7.35 -14.64
C LEU A 48 4.62 -6.08 -14.56
N TYR A 49 4.16 -5.11 -13.80
CA TYR A 49 4.97 -3.97 -13.38
C TYR A 49 5.47 -4.24 -11.97
N CYS A 50 6.77 -4.22 -11.78
CA CYS A 50 7.41 -4.38 -10.47
C CYS A 50 8.51 -3.34 -10.34
N GLY A 51 8.47 -2.55 -9.27
CA GLY A 51 9.44 -1.48 -9.06
C GLY A 51 9.58 -1.09 -7.60
N LYS A 52 10.77 -0.59 -7.26
CA LYS A 52 10.99 0.12 -6.00
C LYS A 52 10.40 1.52 -6.14
N GLN A 53 9.52 1.92 -5.23
CA GLN A 53 9.02 3.29 -5.21
C GLN A 53 9.81 4.08 -4.16
N TYR A 54 10.49 5.12 -4.61
CA TYR A 54 11.23 6.01 -3.72
C TYR A 54 10.26 7.07 -3.19
N ARG A 55 9.86 6.94 -1.92
CA ARG A 55 9.05 7.92 -1.21
C ARG A 55 9.95 8.76 -0.33
N TYR A 56 9.88 10.08 -0.50
CA TYR A 56 10.59 11.03 0.34
C TYR A 56 9.56 11.79 1.18
N VAL A 57 9.80 11.85 2.48
CA VAL A 57 9.14 12.82 3.35
C VAL A 57 10.09 14.01 3.43
N ILE A 58 9.64 15.16 2.93
CA ILE A 58 10.42 16.38 2.91
C ILE A 58 9.65 17.38 3.76
N ASP A 59 10.28 17.88 4.82
CA ASP A 59 9.73 19.00 5.57
C ASP A 59 9.65 20.22 4.67
N PHE A 60 8.45 20.79 4.56
CA PHE A 60 8.23 22.03 3.83
C PHE A 60 7.89 23.13 4.83
N PRO A 61 8.58 24.28 4.82
CA PRO A 61 8.24 25.37 5.71
C PRO A 61 6.80 25.78 5.43
N ARG A 62 5.93 25.75 6.45
CA ARG A 62 4.58 26.28 6.32
C ARG A 62 4.71 27.74 5.91
N PRO A 63 4.11 28.19 4.79
CA PRO A 63 4.07 29.61 4.50
C PRO A 63 3.38 30.30 5.69
N PHE A 64 4.10 31.23 6.30
CA PHE A 64 3.72 31.92 7.53
C PHE A 64 2.23 32.28 7.53
N GLY A 65 1.47 31.62 8.40
CA GLY A 65 0.04 31.81 8.56
C GLY A 65 -0.33 31.51 10.00
N LYS A 66 -0.33 32.58 10.81
CA LYS A 66 -0.78 32.75 12.20
C LYS A 66 -0.61 31.58 13.16
N ASP A 67 0.21 31.84 14.17
CA ASP A 67 0.31 31.07 15.41
C ASP A 67 -1.10 30.69 15.91
N ASP A 68 -1.42 29.40 15.86
CA ASP A 68 -2.49 28.81 16.68
C ASP A 68 -2.03 28.91 18.15
N GLN A 69 -2.20 30.10 18.73
CA GLN A 69 -2.28 30.28 20.16
C GLN A 69 -3.58 29.57 20.58
N GLY A 70 -3.49 28.26 20.82
CA GLY A 70 -4.58 27.51 21.44
C GLY A 70 -4.80 28.07 22.84
N ASP A 71 -5.88 28.83 23.00
CA ASP A 71 -6.50 29.13 24.28
C ASP A 71 -6.73 27.81 25.03
N ALA A 72 -6.00 27.64 26.14
CA ALA A 72 -5.98 26.43 26.94
C ALA A 72 -7.12 26.41 27.95
N ASP A 73 -8.37 26.73 27.55
CA ASP A 73 -9.49 26.83 28.48
C ASP A 73 -10.68 25.97 28.00
N GLY A 74 -10.43 24.66 27.84
CA GLY A 74 -11.47 23.65 27.65
C GLY A 74 -11.63 22.85 28.95
N GLU A 75 -12.67 23.18 29.69
CA GLU A 75 -13.07 22.57 30.97
C GLU A 75 -12.98 21.03 30.93
N ARG A 76 -12.26 20.44 31.88
CA ARG A 76 -12.33 19.00 32.16
C ARG A 76 -13.71 18.71 32.74
N GLU A 77 -14.64 18.21 31.93
CA GLU A 77 -15.77 17.42 32.44
C GLU A 77 -15.20 16.20 33.17
N THR A 78 -15.19 16.27 34.50
CA THR A 78 -14.93 15.11 35.35
C THR A 78 -16.11 14.15 35.17
N ASN A 79 -15.94 13.14 34.33
CA ASN A 79 -16.78 11.95 34.40
C ASN A 79 -16.44 11.20 35.70
N GLU A 80 -16.98 11.68 36.82
CA GLU A 80 -17.12 10.88 38.03
C GLU A 80 -18.25 9.86 37.79
N PRO A 81 -17.98 8.55 37.77
CA PRO A 81 -19.05 7.57 37.75
C PRO A 81 -19.81 7.64 39.08
N SER A 82 -21.12 7.88 39.01
CA SER A 82 -22.03 7.90 40.15
C SER A 82 -22.00 6.55 40.89
N PRO A 83 -21.75 6.50 42.21
CA PRO A 83 -21.66 5.26 42.95
C PRO A 83 -23.05 4.88 43.46
N ASP A 84 -23.95 4.49 42.57
CA ASP A 84 -25.31 4.11 43.01
C ASP A 84 -25.90 2.91 42.26
N TYR A 85 -25.07 1.92 41.95
CA TYR A 85 -25.55 0.57 41.65
C TYR A 85 -24.72 -0.44 42.42
N ALA A 86 -24.92 -0.45 43.73
CA ALA A 86 -24.64 -1.59 44.58
C ALA A 86 -25.92 -1.95 45.33
N GLU A 87 -26.79 -2.73 44.68
CA GLU A 87 -27.70 -3.70 45.30
C GLU A 87 -28.09 -4.80 44.30
#